data_AF-A0A832S310-F1
#
_entry.id   AF-A0A832S310-F1
#
_cell.length_a   1.000
_cell.length_b   1.000
_cell.length_c   1.000
_cell.angle_alpha   90.00
_cell.angle_beta   90.00
_cell.angle_gamma   90.00
#
_symmetry.space_group_name_H-M   'P 1'
#
loop_
_entity.id
_entity.type
_entity.pdbx_description
1 polymer ?
#
loop_
_entity_poly.entity_id
_entity_poly.type
_entity_poly.pdbx_seq_one_letter_code
_entity_poly.pdbx_strand_id
1 'polypeptide(L)'
;MAKVTILGATGNVGLFAAHTISEIPHVSEMLLVGRPGREDFLEGCCRDLSDSFAARGNDVRLSFSTSFFDAKGSDIVVCAAG
;
A
#
# COMPACT_ATOMS: atom_id res chain seq x y z
N MET A 1 -4.47 -9.71 12.71
CA MET A 1 -4.24 -9.46 11.27
C MET A 1 -3.28 -8.28 11.19
N ALA A 2 -2.36 -8.28 10.23
CA ALA A 2 -1.25 -7.36 10.14
C ALA A 2 -1.56 -6.14 9.27
N LYS A 3 -1.09 -4.97 9.69
CA LYS A 3 -1.04 -3.73 8.90
C LYS A 3 0.34 -3.57 8.28
N VAL A 4 0.39 -3.44 6.95
CA VAL A 4 1.63 -3.25 6.19
C VAL A 4 1.69 -1.86 5.56
N THR A 5 2.80 -1.15 5.74
CA THR A 5 3.06 0.11 5.04
C THR A 5 4.11 -0.07 3.95
N ILE A 6 3.86 0.49 2.77
CA ILE A 6 4.81 0.53 1.65
C ILE A 6 5.30 1.97 1.47
N LEU A 7 6.57 2.24 1.79
CA LEU A 7 7.22 3.52 1.50
C LEU A 7 7.81 3.49 0.09
N GLY A 8 7.55 4.55 -0.70
CA GLY A 8 7.93 4.58 -2.12
C GLY A 8 6.89 3.93 -3.02
N ALA A 9 5.62 3.96 -2.62
CA ALA A 9 4.51 3.28 -3.31
C ALA A 9 4.22 3.83 -4.72
N THR A 10 4.75 5.00 -5.07
CA THR A 10 4.64 5.56 -6.44
C THR A 10 5.66 4.96 -7.42
N GLY A 11 6.64 4.21 -6.93
CA GLY A 11 7.63 3.52 -7.75
C GLY A 11 7.21 2.09 -8.05
N ASN A 12 7.77 1.52 -9.11
CA ASN A 12 7.45 0.15 -9.53
C ASN A 12 7.69 -0.86 -8.41
N VAL A 13 8.85 -0.83 -7.73
CA VAL A 13 9.16 -1.80 -6.67
C VAL A 13 8.12 -1.77 -5.55
N GLY A 14 7.74 -0.59 -5.08
CA GLY A 14 6.72 -0.44 -4.04
C GLY A 14 5.35 -0.96 -4.49
N LEU A 15 4.91 -0.60 -5.70
CA LEU A 15 3.61 -1.00 -6.20
C LEU A 15 3.50 -2.51 -6.45
N PHE A 16 4.53 -3.11 -7.04
CA PHE A 16 4.58 -4.57 -7.23
C PHE A 16 4.65 -5.31 -5.90
N ALA A 17 5.42 -4.81 -4.92
CA ALA A 17 5.45 -5.38 -3.58
C ALA A 17 4.06 -5.33 -2.92
N ALA A 18 3.35 -4.21 -3.03
CA ALA A 18 1.98 -4.06 -2.52
C ALA A 18 1.04 -5.15 -3.10
N HIS A 19 1.09 -5.36 -4.42
CA HIS A 19 0.27 -6.36 -5.07
C HIS A 19 0.57 -7.79 -4.60
N THR A 20 1.85 -8.17 -4.49
CA THR A 20 2.23 -9.51 -4.00
C THR A 20 1.91 -9.70 -2.52
N ILE A 21 2.18 -8.70 -1.67
CA ILE A 21 1.95 -8.77 -0.23
C ILE A 21 0.46 -8.93 0.08
N SER A 22 -0.43 -8.37 -0.73
CA SER A 22 -1.88 -8.51 -0.54
C SER A 22 -2.40 -9.96 -0.66
N GLU A 23 -1.60 -10.89 -1.20
CA GLU A 23 -1.96 -12.32 -1.26
C GLU A 23 -1.67 -13.06 0.05
N ILE A 24 -0.96 -12.43 0.99
CA ILE A 24 -0.61 -13.04 2.27
C ILE A 24 -1.87 -13.06 3.15
N PRO A 25 -2.39 -14.24 3.56
CA PRO A 25 -3.69 -14.34 4.25
C PRO A 25 -3.80 -13.57 5.58
N HIS A 26 -2.68 -13.15 6.16
CA HIS A 26 -2.64 -12.45 7.43
C HIS A 26 -2.60 -10.92 7.31
N VAL A 27 -2.49 -10.38 6.10
CA VAL A 27 -2.50 -8.94 5.84
C VAL A 27 -3.95 -8.48 5.68
N SER A 28 -4.42 -7.60 6.56
CA SER A 28 -5.78 -7.02 6.48
C SER A 28 -5.78 -5.54 6.11
N GLU A 29 -4.68 -4.85 6.33
CA GLU A 29 -4.57 -3.41 6.10
C GLU A 29 -3.28 -3.09 5.37
N MET A 30 -3.37 -2.18 4.41
CA MET A 30 -2.22 -1.71 3.66
C MET A 30 -2.26 -0.20 3.48
N LEU A 31 -1.11 0.44 3.72
CA LEU A 31 -0.92 1.88 3.52
C LEU A 31 0.15 2.12 2.46
N LEU A 32 -0.23 2.79 1.38
CA LEU A 32 0.69 3.26 0.33
C LEU A 32 1.20 4.65 0.68
N VAL A 33 2.52 4.81 0.85
CA VAL A 33 3.12 6.11 1.17
C VAL A 33 4.01 6.60 0.04
N GLY A 34 3.70 7.78 -0.46
CA GLY A 34 4.50 8.50 -1.47
C GLY A 34 4.96 9.86 -0.96
N ARG A 35 5.48 10.69 -1.88
CA ARG A 35 5.89 12.06 -1.58
C ARG A 35 4.70 13.03 -1.71
N PRO A 36 4.69 14.15 -0.96
CA PRO A 36 3.78 15.26 -1.22
C PRO A 36 3.82 15.70 -2.69
N GLY A 37 2.67 16.03 -3.27
CA GLY A 37 2.51 16.34 -4.69
C GLY A 37 2.31 15.12 -5.60
N ARG A 38 2.09 13.92 -5.02
CA ARG A 38 1.76 12.68 -5.74
C ARG A 38 0.42 12.08 -5.29
N GLU A 39 -0.42 12.86 -4.60
CA GLU A 39 -1.70 12.44 -4.03
C GLU A 39 -2.61 11.81 -5.11
N ASP A 40 -2.81 12.48 -6.24
CA ASP A 40 -3.64 11.96 -7.34
C ASP A 40 -3.11 10.64 -7.91
N PHE A 41 -1.77 10.51 -7.99
CA PHE A 41 -1.14 9.28 -8.48
C PHE A 41 -1.31 8.13 -7.48
N LEU A 42 -1.12 8.41 -6.19
CA LEU A 42 -1.35 7.46 -5.10
C LEU A 42 -2.81 7.03 -5.04
N GLU A 43 -3.75 7.95 -5.22
CA GLU A 43 -5.17 7.65 -5.28
C GLU A 43 -5.48 6.73 -6.47
N GLY A 44 -4.90 7.02 -7.64
CA GLY A 44 -5.00 6.14 -8.82
C GLY A 44 -4.48 4.72 -8.53
N CYS A 45 -3.28 4.60 -7.94
CA CYS A 45 -2.73 3.30 -7.52
C CYS A 45 -3.62 2.58 -6.50
N CYS A 46 -4.18 3.34 -5.54
CA CYS A 46 -5.05 2.79 -4.51
C CYS A 46 -6.34 2.23 -5.13
N ARG A 47 -6.93 2.91 -6.12
CA ARG A 47 -8.12 2.42 -6.83
C ARG A 47 -7.81 1.16 -7.66
N ASP A 48 -6.74 1.19 -8.45
CA ASP A 48 -6.31 0.05 -9.28
C ASP A 48 -6.04 -1.22 -8.44
N LEU A 49 -5.30 -1.06 -7.33
CA LEU A 49 -5.03 -2.17 -6.43
C LEU A 49 -6.29 -2.63 -5.69
N SER A 50 -7.19 -1.73 -5.28
CA SER A 50 -8.46 -2.12 -4.64
C SER A 50 -9.29 -3.01 -5.55
N ASP A 51 -9.41 -2.65 -6.84
CA ASP A 51 -10.13 -3.45 -7.83
C ASP A 51 -9.43 -4.80 -8.05
N SER A 52 -8.10 -4.82 -8.14
CA SER A 52 -7.32 -6.06 -8.25
C SER A 52 -7.48 -6.98 -7.03
N PHE A 53 -7.53 -6.42 -5.82
CA PHE A 53 -7.68 -7.19 -4.58
C PHE A 53 -9.07 -7.81 -4.53
N ALA A 54 -10.10 -7.03 -4.86
CA ALA A 54 -11.47 -7.52 -4.95
C ALA A 54 -11.63 -8.63 -6.00
N ALA A 55 -11.02 -8.48 -7.17
CA ALA A 55 -11.07 -9.50 -8.23
C ALA A 55 -10.43 -10.84 -7.81
N ARG A 56 -9.45 -10.81 -6.90
CA ARG A 56 -8.81 -12.00 -6.33
C ARG A 56 -9.49 -12.54 -5.07
N GLY A 57 -10.50 -11.84 -4.55
CA GLY A 57 -11.18 -12.20 -3.30
C GLY A 57 -10.37 -11.86 -2.04
N ASN A 58 -9.40 -10.94 -2.14
CA ASN A 58 -8.59 -10.49 -1.01
C ASN A 58 -9.24 -9.26 -0.37
N ASP A 59 -9.67 -9.39 0.88
CA ASP A 59 -10.24 -8.28 1.66
C ASP A 59 -9.13 -7.53 2.42
N VAL A 60 -8.33 -6.76 1.67
CA VAL A 60 -7.29 -5.88 2.24
C VAL A 60 -7.80 -4.45 2.21
N ARG A 61 -7.93 -3.81 3.38
CA ARG A 61 -8.27 -2.40 3.49
C ARG A 61 -7.07 -1.55 3.05
N LEU A 62 -7.17 -0.99 1.86
CA LEU A 62 -6.13 -0.17 1.25
C LEU A 62 -6.41 1.33 1.48
N SER A 63 -5.34 2.08 1.75
CA SER A 63 -5.37 3.54 1.85
C SER A 63 -4.02 4.11 1.39
N PHE A 64 -3.94 5.43 1.20
CA PHE A 64 -2.70 6.11 0.86
C PHE A 64 -2.45 7.33 1.73
N SER A 65 -1.18 7.76 1.79
CA SER A 65 -0.76 9.00 2.46
C SER A 65 0.51 9.57 1.82
N THR A 66 0.78 10.84 2.07
CA THR A 66 2.06 11.51 1.77
C THR A 66 2.88 11.82 3.02
N SER A 67 2.42 11.37 4.19
CA SER A 67 3.07 11.53 5.48
C SER A 67 3.57 10.19 6.03
N PHE A 68 4.85 10.12 6.39
CA PHE A 68 5.43 8.94 7.04
C PHE A 68 4.86 8.68 8.44
N PHE A 69 4.29 9.70 9.10
CA PHE A 69 3.70 9.53 10.43
C PHE A 69 2.46 8.62 10.41
N ASP A 70 1.80 8.49 9.26
CA ASP A 70 0.60 7.65 9.12
C ASP A 70 0.95 6.14 9.07
N ALA A 71 2.23 5.82 8.89
CA ALA A 71 2.78 4.47 9.07
C ALA A 71 2.77 4.01 10.54
N LYS A 72 2.45 4.91 11.48
CA LYS A 72 2.33 4.56 12.90
C LYS A 72 1.32 3.42 13.08
N GLY A 73 1.70 2.44 13.90
CA GLY A 73 0.88 1.27 14.19
C GLY A 73 0.90 0.19 13.11
N SER A 74 1.72 0.33 12.06
CA SER A 74 1.99 -0.78 11.14
C SER A 74 2.88 -1.82 11.79
N ASP A 75 2.54 -3.10 11.61
CA ASP A 75 3.35 -4.23 12.07
C ASP A 75 4.61 -4.39 11.20
N ILE A 76 4.48 -4.07 9.91
CA ILE A 76 5.56 -4.17 8.93
C ILE A 76 5.62 -2.88 8.10
N VAL A 77 6.83 -2.38 7.89
CA VAL A 77 7.12 -1.27 6.97
C VAL A 77 8.11 -1.76 5.91
N VAL A 78 7.70 -1.69 4.65
CA VAL A 78 8.54 -2.02 3.49
C VAL A 78 9.09 -0.72 2.91
N CYS A 79 10.40 -0.53 3.00
CA CYS A 79 11.09 0.62 2.44
C CYS A 79 11.56 0.31 1.01
N ALA A 80 10.77 0.70 0.01
CA ALA A 80 11.10 0.56 -1.41
C ALA A 80 11.49 1.91 -2.07
N ALA A 81 11.53 2.99 -1.29
CA ALA A 81 11.98 4.30 -1.75
C ALA A 81 13.51 4.30 -1.93
N GLY A 82 13.96 4.84 -3.07
CA GLY A 82 15.35 4.93 -3.50
C GLY A 82 15.44 5.39 -4.94
#